data_AF-A0A2F0AU44-F1
#
_entry.id   AF-A0A2F0AU44-F1
#
_cell.length_a   1.000
_cell.length_b   1.000
_cell.length_c   1.000
_cell.angle_alpha   90.00
_cell.angle_beta   90.00
_cell.angle_gamma   90.00
#
_symmetry.space_group_name_H-M   'P 1'
#
loop_
_entity.id
_entity.type
_entity.pdbx_description
1 polymer ?
#
loop_
_entity_poly.entity_id
_entity_poly.type
_entity_poly.pdbx_seq_one_letter_code
_entity_poly.pdbx_strand_id
1 'polypeptide(L)'
;MKHYFGEGGVLLLLMCLSFLGCNADSASSPSTADGGLVGNIDASSPRTDAAGIEMDARLSIMDSALPPGDAGPMPDDMGTTATDSERAQPDTNASDMGAGVLACDEACTGVAQCLVEQCPGFGGGLRRIIYNRCVNLCSPELAMQLDGLSCEETVEVASGLIPQVEPACRRPEPGDGINALYIGHSFGRSFAARLPQWAEAIGVDNHVQSIVFRGGESGAPQALWANQATRTEIQGILDQGQTNLLILICCSEQFRVDGTDPAIRQWIDYALAQNPNTRIALALPWPDFPQDYPSGDEYAALFNGGLLLWHRLINRLRVDYPGVDIFCIPHGRAALELRTLYEADRLPDVDAMIRGDGEVGIFTDQKGHAANILLDVGTLVWLGAIYGVDVSNYPLDREYATDLPGLAELILSEDEYAR
;
A
#
# COMPACT_ATOMS: atom_id res chain seq x y z
N MET A 1 22.35 -42.92 8.99
CA MET A 1 23.27 -41.75 9.05
C MET A 1 22.57 -40.58 8.39
N LYS A 2 22.36 -39.51 9.17
CA LYS A 2 22.12 -38.09 8.85
C LYS A 2 21.04 -37.69 7.81
N HIS A 3 20.01 -37.06 8.37
CA HIS A 3 18.98 -36.24 7.73
C HIS A 3 19.53 -35.00 7.02
N TYR A 4 18.89 -34.66 5.90
CA TYR A 4 18.85 -33.32 5.31
C TYR A 4 17.70 -32.54 5.97
N PHE A 5 18.01 -31.39 6.57
CA PHE A 5 17.05 -30.30 6.78
C PHE A 5 17.72 -29.06 6.15
N GLY A 6 17.08 -28.54 5.10
CA GLY A 6 17.54 -27.37 4.34
C GLY A 6 17.03 -26.06 4.95
N GLU A 7 17.83 -25.02 4.79
CA GLU A 7 17.88 -23.73 5.48
C GLU A 7 16.70 -22.76 5.25
N GLY A 8 15.49 -23.25 4.94
CA GLY A 8 14.30 -22.40 4.73
C GLY A 8 13.56 -21.97 6.00
N GLY A 9 13.82 -22.61 7.14
CA GLY A 9 13.06 -22.40 8.39
C GLY A 9 13.66 -21.40 9.38
N VAL A 10 14.92 -20.99 9.20
CA VAL A 10 15.63 -20.14 10.17
C VAL A 10 15.37 -18.65 9.91
N LEU A 11 15.10 -18.26 8.67
CA LEU A 11 14.80 -16.87 8.31
C LEU A 11 13.42 -16.40 8.84
N LEU A 12 12.45 -17.32 8.93
CA LEU A 12 11.12 -17.02 9.46
C LEU A 12 11.12 -16.85 10.99
N LEU A 13 12.06 -17.50 11.69
CA LEU A 13 12.19 -17.40 13.15
C LEU A 13 12.94 -16.13 13.60
N LEU A 14 13.86 -15.62 12.76
CA LEU A 14 14.57 -14.36 13.00
C LEU A 14 13.69 -13.13 12.82
N MET A 15 12.65 -13.17 11.96
CA MET A 15 11.67 -12.08 11.86
C MET A 15 10.78 -11.95 13.10
N CYS A 16 10.53 -13.02 13.87
CA CYS A 16 9.76 -12.95 15.11
C CYS A 16 10.60 -12.53 16.33
N LEU A 17 11.91 -12.80 16.35
CA LEU A 17 12.74 -12.59 17.54
C LEU A 17 13.32 -11.17 17.67
N SER A 18 13.39 -10.40 16.58
CA SER A 18 13.85 -9.00 16.63
C SER A 18 12.78 -8.01 17.14
N PHE A 19 11.53 -8.45 17.31
CA PHE A 19 10.43 -7.59 17.76
C PHE A 19 9.90 -7.89 19.17
N LEU A 20 10.40 -8.96 19.81
CA LEU A 20 10.17 -9.23 21.23
C LEU A 20 11.41 -8.80 22.03
N GLY A 21 11.59 -7.48 22.16
CA GLY A 21 12.53 -6.89 23.09
C GLY A 21 12.12 -7.16 24.54
N CYS A 22 12.35 -8.37 25.03
CA CYS A 22 12.36 -8.67 26.47
C CYS A 22 13.74 -8.33 27.02
N ASN A 23 13.88 -7.15 27.63
CA ASN A 23 14.83 -6.94 28.71
C ASN A 23 14.08 -6.40 29.93
N ALA A 24 14.19 -7.15 31.01
CA ALA A 24 13.67 -6.81 32.32
C ALA A 24 14.50 -5.69 32.97
N ASP A 25 13.81 -4.94 33.85
CA ASP A 25 14.33 -4.03 34.86
C ASP A 25 14.92 -2.68 34.41
N SER A 26 14.05 -1.68 34.29
CA SER A 26 14.17 -0.48 35.13
C SER A 26 12.83 0.26 35.24
N ALA A 27 12.42 0.49 36.49
CA ALA A 27 11.17 1.13 36.85
C ALA A 27 11.28 2.65 36.72
N SER A 28 10.37 3.27 35.96
CA SER A 28 9.95 4.66 36.15
C SER A 28 8.47 4.76 35.81
N SER A 29 7.66 4.96 36.85
CA SER A 29 6.20 5.00 36.75
C SER A 29 5.68 6.30 36.10
N PRO A 30 4.45 6.26 35.55
CA PRO A 30 3.93 7.24 34.59
C PRO A 30 3.06 8.33 35.22
N SER A 31 2.95 9.46 34.54
CA SER A 31 1.86 10.43 34.72
C SER A 31 0.77 10.19 33.66
N THR A 32 -0.44 9.89 34.09
CA THR A 32 -1.65 9.97 33.27
C THR A 32 -2.67 10.87 33.97
N ALA A 33 -3.32 11.75 33.20
CA ALA A 33 -4.77 11.68 33.03
C ALA A 33 -5.28 12.70 32.00
N ASP A 34 -6.31 12.23 31.31
CA ASP A 34 -7.19 12.81 30.30
C ASP A 34 -7.81 14.18 30.58
N GLY A 35 -8.33 14.75 29.49
CA GLY A 35 -9.73 15.24 29.46
C GLY A 35 -9.89 16.74 29.26
N GLY A 36 -10.44 17.13 28.11
CA GLY A 36 -10.56 18.51 27.65
C GLY A 36 -11.62 19.38 28.34
N LEU A 37 -11.50 20.70 28.11
CA LEU A 37 -12.55 21.62 27.63
C LEU A 37 -12.06 23.08 27.71
N VAL A 38 -12.25 23.79 26.59
CA VAL A 38 -12.50 25.24 26.39
C VAL A 38 -12.28 26.20 27.57
N GLY A 39 -11.45 27.25 27.39
CA GLY A 39 -11.58 28.51 28.14
C GLY A 39 -10.33 29.39 28.30
N ASN A 40 -10.51 30.69 28.07
CA ASN A 40 -9.54 31.79 28.14
C ASN A 40 -9.19 32.28 29.58
N ILE A 41 -7.97 32.80 29.76
CA ILE A 41 -7.51 33.90 30.67
C ILE A 41 -7.37 33.66 32.21
N ASP A 42 -6.09 33.68 32.64
CA ASP A 42 -5.39 34.43 33.72
C ASP A 42 -5.66 34.27 35.25
N ALA A 43 -4.51 34.30 35.97
CA ALA A 43 -4.19 34.70 37.34
C ALA A 43 -4.48 33.83 38.60
N SER A 44 -3.36 33.53 39.30
CA SER A 44 -3.12 33.55 40.76
C SER A 44 -3.27 32.28 41.65
N SER A 45 -2.20 32.03 42.43
CA SER A 45 -1.88 31.01 43.46
C SER A 45 -2.70 31.11 44.79
N PRO A 46 -2.44 30.31 45.88
CA PRO A 46 -2.15 28.86 46.03
C PRO A 46 -2.82 28.19 47.30
N ARG A 47 -2.49 26.89 47.53
CA ARG A 47 -2.29 26.15 48.83
C ARG A 47 -3.36 25.20 49.42
N THR A 48 -2.79 24.15 50.06
CA THR A 48 -3.27 23.17 51.07
C THR A 48 -4.04 21.95 50.56
N ASP A 49 -3.94 20.72 51.07
CA ASP A 49 -3.07 20.02 52.04
C ASP A 49 -3.37 18.50 51.92
N ALA A 50 -2.53 17.69 52.57
CA ALA A 50 -2.37 16.23 52.48
C ALA A 50 -3.49 15.32 53.05
N ALA A 51 -3.58 14.11 52.49
CA ALA A 51 -3.86 12.79 53.12
C ALA A 51 -3.90 11.74 51.96
N GLY A 52 -3.18 10.61 51.90
CA GLY A 52 -2.81 9.64 52.92
C GLY A 52 -3.83 8.47 52.89
N ILE A 53 -3.43 7.30 52.35
CA ILE A 53 -3.79 5.90 52.73
C ILE A 53 -3.64 4.92 51.53
N GLU A 54 -2.57 4.12 51.62
CA GLU A 54 -2.51 2.64 51.63
C GLU A 54 -3.02 1.75 50.45
N MET A 55 -2.12 0.84 50.07
CA MET A 55 -2.19 -0.25 49.09
C MET A 55 -3.24 -1.32 49.42
N ASP A 56 -3.80 -1.96 48.39
CA ASP A 56 -3.72 -3.43 48.31
C ASP A 56 -3.85 -3.94 46.87
N ALA A 57 -2.96 -4.88 46.51
CA ALA A 57 -2.85 -5.49 45.19
C ALA A 57 -3.19 -6.97 45.30
N ARG A 58 -4.05 -7.50 44.41
CA ARG A 58 -4.12 -8.94 44.11
C ARG A 58 -4.44 -9.22 42.64
N LEU A 59 -3.44 -9.77 41.96
CA LEU A 59 -3.55 -10.57 40.74
C LEU A 59 -4.41 -11.82 40.99
N SER A 60 -5.17 -12.25 39.96
CA SER A 60 -5.41 -13.67 39.72
C SER A 60 -5.59 -13.93 38.22
N ILE A 61 -4.73 -14.80 37.71
CA ILE A 61 -4.78 -15.46 36.40
C ILE A 61 -5.78 -16.62 36.49
N MET A 62 -6.60 -16.85 35.46
CA MET A 62 -7.09 -18.20 35.15
C MET A 62 -7.18 -18.43 33.65
N ASP A 63 -6.55 -19.53 33.27
CA ASP A 63 -6.37 -20.15 31.96
C ASP A 63 -7.47 -21.21 31.76
N SER A 64 -7.99 -21.40 30.54
CA SER A 64 -8.77 -22.61 30.21
C SER A 64 -8.86 -22.88 28.71
N ALA A 65 -8.34 -24.06 28.34
CA ALA A 65 -8.32 -24.65 27.01
C ALA A 65 -9.61 -25.44 26.69
N LEU A 66 -9.88 -25.66 25.38
CA LEU A 66 -10.92 -26.54 24.85
C LEU A 66 -10.34 -27.54 23.81
N PRO A 67 -10.90 -28.76 23.66
CA PRO A 67 -10.35 -29.85 22.84
C PRO A 67 -10.98 -29.97 21.42
N PRO A 68 -10.37 -30.76 20.49
CA PRO A 68 -10.82 -30.89 19.10
C PRO A 68 -11.80 -32.05 18.87
N GLY A 69 -12.63 -31.94 17.83
CA GLY A 69 -13.63 -32.94 17.41
C GLY A 69 -13.37 -33.53 16.02
N ASP A 70 -13.73 -34.81 15.89
CA ASP A 70 -13.53 -35.75 14.77
C ASP A 70 -14.30 -35.43 13.47
N ALA A 71 -13.73 -35.88 12.33
CA ALA A 71 -14.39 -35.94 11.02
C ALA A 71 -14.50 -37.41 10.53
N GLY A 72 -15.71 -37.83 10.17
CA GLY A 72 -15.99 -39.11 9.49
C GLY A 72 -16.23 -38.93 7.98
N PRO A 73 -16.09 -39.99 7.15
CA PRO A 73 -16.10 -39.88 5.69
C PRO A 73 -17.48 -40.17 5.06
N MET A 74 -17.72 -39.59 3.87
CA MET A 74 -18.81 -39.97 2.95
C MET A 74 -18.28 -40.85 1.79
N PRO A 75 -19.09 -41.78 1.24
CA PRO A 75 -18.78 -42.53 0.04
C PRO A 75 -19.68 -42.21 -1.17
N ASP A 76 -19.36 -42.89 -2.28
CA ASP A 76 -20.15 -43.22 -3.48
C ASP A 76 -19.89 -42.35 -4.72
N ASP A 77 -20.09 -42.81 -5.96
CA ASP A 77 -19.85 -44.06 -6.71
C ASP A 77 -20.17 -43.68 -8.18
N MET A 78 -19.73 -44.51 -9.11
CA MET A 78 -19.75 -44.44 -10.57
C MET A 78 -21.10 -44.13 -11.26
N GLY A 79 -21.03 -43.73 -12.55
CA GLY A 79 -21.95 -44.29 -13.56
C GLY A 79 -22.47 -43.40 -14.70
N THR A 80 -21.74 -43.40 -15.82
CA THR A 80 -22.17 -43.74 -17.22
C THR A 80 -23.46 -43.21 -17.90
N THR A 81 -23.23 -42.73 -19.14
CA THR A 81 -23.89 -43.01 -20.45
C THR A 81 -25.14 -42.26 -20.98
N ALA A 82 -24.90 -41.62 -22.15
CA ALA A 82 -25.64 -41.66 -23.43
C ALA A 82 -27.02 -40.98 -23.59
N THR A 83 -27.14 -40.07 -24.57
CA THR A 83 -27.74 -40.34 -25.90
C THR A 83 -27.84 -39.07 -26.77
N ASP A 84 -27.60 -39.25 -28.07
CA ASP A 84 -27.70 -38.27 -29.15
C ASP A 84 -29.14 -37.88 -29.49
N SER A 85 -29.30 -36.65 -29.99
CA SER A 85 -30.42 -36.22 -30.83
C SER A 85 -29.96 -35.08 -31.74
N GLU A 86 -29.72 -35.41 -33.02
CA GLU A 86 -29.39 -34.51 -34.12
C GLU A 86 -30.38 -33.33 -34.24
N ARG A 87 -29.83 -32.12 -34.39
CA ARG A 87 -30.50 -31.00 -35.07
C ARG A 87 -29.49 -30.33 -35.98
N ALA A 88 -29.79 -30.34 -37.27
CA ALA A 88 -28.97 -29.85 -38.38
C ALA A 88 -28.29 -28.50 -38.07
N GLN A 89 -26.96 -28.47 -38.14
CA GLN A 89 -26.18 -27.24 -38.23
C GLN A 89 -26.04 -26.83 -39.70
N PRO A 90 -26.09 -25.53 -40.02
CA PRO A 90 -25.64 -25.05 -41.32
C PRO A 90 -24.13 -25.32 -41.45
N ASP A 91 -23.70 -25.76 -42.63
CA ASP A 91 -22.28 -25.92 -42.99
C ASP A 91 -21.55 -24.58 -42.88
N THR A 92 -21.03 -24.28 -41.68
CA THR A 92 -19.94 -23.32 -41.51
C THR A 92 -18.65 -24.13 -41.52
N ASN A 93 -17.86 -23.97 -42.56
CA ASN A 93 -16.57 -24.65 -42.71
C ASN A 93 -15.74 -24.51 -41.43
N ALA A 94 -15.15 -25.61 -40.96
CA ALA A 94 -14.19 -25.60 -39.85
C ALA A 94 -12.97 -24.68 -40.14
N SER A 95 -12.70 -24.35 -41.41
CA SER A 95 -11.70 -23.37 -41.80
C SER A 95 -12.11 -21.91 -41.50
N ASP A 96 -13.41 -21.58 -41.58
CA ASP A 96 -13.91 -20.22 -41.27
C ASP A 96 -14.01 -19.99 -39.76
N MET A 97 -14.35 -21.03 -38.99
CA MET A 97 -14.27 -20.95 -37.51
C MET A 97 -12.82 -20.80 -37.03
N GLY A 98 -11.87 -21.49 -37.67
CA GLY A 98 -10.44 -21.38 -37.34
C GLY A 98 -9.87 -19.99 -37.63
N ALA A 99 -10.28 -19.36 -38.74
CA ALA A 99 -9.85 -18.01 -39.10
C ALA A 99 -10.44 -16.94 -38.15
N GLY A 100 -11.72 -17.08 -37.76
CA GLY A 100 -12.37 -16.15 -36.82
C GLY A 100 -11.77 -16.20 -35.41
N VAL A 101 -11.38 -17.39 -34.93
CA VAL A 101 -10.74 -17.58 -33.62
C VAL A 101 -9.32 -16.98 -33.61
N LEU A 102 -8.55 -17.16 -34.68
CA LEU A 102 -7.20 -16.57 -34.82
C LEU A 102 -7.26 -15.04 -34.89
N ALA A 103 -8.22 -14.48 -35.63
CA ALA A 103 -8.39 -13.03 -35.73
C ALA A 103 -8.77 -12.41 -34.37
N CYS A 104 -9.63 -13.07 -33.59
CA CYS A 104 -9.96 -12.62 -32.24
C CYS A 104 -8.79 -12.74 -31.26
N ASP A 105 -7.96 -13.78 -31.39
CA ASP A 105 -6.78 -13.97 -30.56
C ASP A 105 -5.73 -12.87 -30.78
N GLU A 106 -5.41 -12.57 -32.04
CA GLU A 106 -4.48 -11.51 -32.42
C GLU A 106 -5.00 -10.12 -32.02
N ALA A 107 -6.28 -9.82 -32.33
CA ALA A 107 -6.90 -8.55 -31.96
C ALA A 107 -6.95 -8.35 -30.44
N CYS A 108 -7.35 -9.36 -29.67
CA CYS A 108 -7.42 -9.26 -28.21
C CYS A 108 -6.04 -9.25 -27.55
N THR A 109 -5.03 -9.87 -28.17
CA THR A 109 -3.63 -9.72 -27.75
C THR A 109 -3.15 -8.29 -27.96
N GLY A 110 -3.48 -7.67 -29.10
CA GLY A 110 -3.20 -6.26 -29.40
C GLY A 110 -3.90 -5.30 -28.44
N VAL A 111 -5.19 -5.49 -28.17
CA VAL A 111 -5.96 -4.72 -27.18
C VAL A 111 -5.36 -4.84 -25.78
N ALA A 112 -5.06 -6.07 -25.35
CA ALA A 112 -4.46 -6.30 -24.03
C ALA A 112 -3.07 -5.69 -23.92
N GLN A 113 -2.31 -5.64 -25.01
CA GLN A 113 -0.99 -5.02 -25.05
C GLN A 113 -1.08 -3.48 -25.06
N CYS A 114 -1.93 -2.90 -25.90
CA CYS A 114 -2.20 -1.46 -25.90
C CYS A 114 -2.75 -0.96 -24.56
N LEU A 115 -3.64 -1.71 -23.90
CA LEU A 115 -4.16 -1.34 -22.58
C LEU A 115 -3.09 -1.42 -21.48
N VAL A 116 -2.16 -2.37 -21.57
CA VAL A 116 -1.00 -2.42 -20.67
C VAL A 116 -0.05 -1.25 -20.93
N GLU A 117 0.12 -0.85 -22.19
CA GLU A 117 1.01 0.26 -22.58
C GLU A 117 0.41 1.64 -22.25
N GLN A 118 -0.90 1.83 -22.44
CA GLN A 118 -1.61 3.09 -22.19
C GLN A 118 -2.05 3.26 -20.73
N CYS A 119 -2.16 2.17 -19.98
CA CYS A 119 -2.67 2.18 -18.61
C CYS A 119 -1.67 1.44 -17.70
N PRO A 120 -0.51 2.06 -17.39
CA PRO A 120 0.63 1.41 -16.77
C PRO A 120 0.35 0.84 -15.35
N GLY A 121 -0.73 1.25 -14.69
CA GLY A 121 -1.14 0.72 -13.38
C GLY A 121 -1.72 -0.72 -13.42
N PHE A 122 -1.94 -1.30 -14.60
CA PHE A 122 -2.43 -2.67 -14.73
C PHE A 122 -1.29 -3.69 -14.79
N GLY A 123 -0.98 -4.31 -13.64
CA GLY A 123 0.02 -5.40 -13.56
C GLY A 123 -0.29 -6.62 -14.45
N GLY A 124 0.72 -7.48 -14.68
CA GLY A 124 0.67 -8.59 -15.65
C GLY A 124 -0.43 -9.65 -15.46
N GLY A 125 -1.05 -9.74 -14.28
CA GLY A 125 -2.24 -10.59 -14.05
C GLY A 125 -3.50 -10.08 -14.77
N LEU A 126 -3.60 -8.77 -15.00
CA LEU A 126 -4.77 -8.15 -15.63
C LEU A 126 -4.75 -8.27 -17.15
N ARG A 127 -3.56 -8.35 -17.78
CA ARG A 127 -3.41 -8.67 -19.21
C ARG A 127 -4.20 -9.92 -19.57
N ARG A 128 -4.16 -10.95 -18.71
CA ARG A 128 -4.89 -12.21 -18.89
C ARG A 128 -6.40 -12.04 -18.68
N ILE A 129 -6.83 -11.18 -17.76
CA ILE A 129 -8.25 -10.90 -17.51
C ILE A 129 -8.87 -10.11 -18.66
N ILE A 130 -8.20 -9.05 -19.12
CA ILE A 130 -8.58 -8.23 -20.27
C ILE A 130 -8.62 -9.09 -21.52
N TYR A 131 -7.55 -9.86 -21.78
CA TYR A 131 -7.50 -10.80 -22.90
C TYR A 131 -8.65 -11.80 -22.84
N ASN A 132 -8.87 -12.48 -21.71
CA ASN A 132 -9.98 -13.44 -21.57
C ASN A 132 -11.35 -12.78 -21.77
N ARG A 133 -11.53 -11.55 -21.30
CA ARG A 133 -12.80 -10.82 -21.42
C ARG A 133 -13.02 -10.32 -22.85
N CYS A 134 -11.98 -9.84 -23.50
CA CYS A 134 -11.99 -9.49 -24.92
C CYS A 134 -12.31 -10.71 -25.76
N VAL A 135 -11.62 -11.85 -25.56
CA VAL A 135 -11.88 -13.10 -26.29
C VAL A 135 -13.32 -13.58 -26.09
N ASN A 136 -13.88 -13.45 -24.88
CA ASN A 136 -15.27 -13.82 -24.61
C ASN A 136 -16.32 -12.90 -25.26
N LEU A 137 -15.95 -11.65 -25.57
CA LEU A 137 -16.80 -10.65 -26.22
C LEU A 137 -16.50 -10.52 -27.73
N CYS A 138 -15.39 -11.10 -28.20
CA CYS A 138 -14.91 -10.93 -29.55
C CYS A 138 -15.74 -11.72 -30.54
N SER A 139 -16.35 -11.00 -31.49
CA SER A 139 -16.88 -11.56 -32.72
C SER A 139 -15.90 -11.31 -33.87
N PRO A 140 -16.00 -12.06 -34.98
CA PRO A 140 -15.23 -11.77 -36.19
C PRO A 140 -15.41 -10.33 -36.70
N GLU A 141 -16.62 -9.75 -36.56
CA GLU A 141 -16.81 -8.33 -36.89
C GLU A 141 -16.07 -7.38 -35.93
N LEU A 142 -16.02 -7.69 -34.63
CA LEU A 142 -15.26 -6.89 -33.67
C LEU A 142 -13.75 -7.03 -33.90
N ALA A 143 -13.26 -8.22 -34.22
CA ALA A 143 -11.86 -8.43 -34.58
C ALA A 143 -11.45 -7.57 -35.79
N MET A 144 -12.30 -7.49 -36.81
CA MET A 144 -12.09 -6.61 -37.97
C MET A 144 -12.16 -5.11 -37.64
N GLN A 145 -12.91 -4.72 -36.61
CA GLN A 145 -12.97 -3.32 -36.15
C GLN A 145 -11.74 -2.92 -35.34
N LEU A 146 -11.15 -3.87 -34.62
CA LEU A 146 -9.94 -3.67 -33.82
C LEU A 146 -8.67 -3.74 -34.68
N ASP A 147 -8.73 -4.42 -35.83
CA ASP A 147 -7.61 -4.52 -36.78
C ASP A 147 -7.27 -3.17 -37.41
N GLY A 148 -6.01 -2.75 -37.28
CA GLY A 148 -5.49 -1.51 -37.84
C GLY A 148 -5.77 -0.23 -37.06
N LEU A 149 -6.38 -0.30 -35.87
CA LEU A 149 -6.49 0.83 -34.96
C LEU A 149 -5.16 1.16 -34.28
N SER A 150 -4.90 2.44 -34.01
CA SER A 150 -3.83 2.84 -33.09
C SER A 150 -4.17 2.43 -31.65
N CYS A 151 -3.16 2.43 -30.75
CA CYS A 151 -3.43 2.08 -29.35
C CYS A 151 -4.41 3.05 -28.67
N GLU A 152 -4.42 4.35 -29.01
CA GLU A 152 -5.40 5.31 -28.46
C GLU A 152 -6.82 4.99 -28.94
N GLU A 153 -7.01 4.76 -30.23
CA GLU A 153 -8.32 4.39 -30.81
C GLU A 153 -8.82 3.04 -30.26
N THR A 154 -7.90 2.13 -29.98
CA THR A 154 -8.18 0.83 -29.38
C THR A 154 -8.73 0.96 -27.95
N VAL A 155 -8.20 1.90 -27.15
CA VAL A 155 -8.68 2.16 -25.79
C VAL A 155 -10.08 2.77 -25.82
N GLU A 156 -10.37 3.69 -26.74
CA GLU A 156 -11.68 4.33 -26.88
C GLU A 156 -12.77 3.29 -27.23
N VAL A 157 -12.51 2.42 -28.21
CA VAL A 157 -13.41 1.33 -28.59
C VAL A 157 -13.55 0.30 -27.45
N ALA A 158 -12.45 -0.06 -26.79
CA ALA A 158 -12.46 -0.98 -25.66
C ALA A 158 -13.21 -0.43 -24.44
N SER A 159 -13.17 0.88 -24.20
CA SER A 159 -13.89 1.56 -23.12
C SER A 159 -15.41 1.54 -23.32
N GLY A 160 -15.86 1.60 -24.58
CA GLY A 160 -17.27 1.41 -24.94
C GLY A 160 -17.78 -0.03 -24.72
N LEU A 161 -16.89 -1.02 -24.73
CA LEU A 161 -17.21 -2.44 -24.57
C LEU A 161 -16.97 -2.95 -23.15
N ILE A 162 -16.04 -2.32 -22.43
CA ILE A 162 -15.65 -2.61 -21.07
C ILE A 162 -15.77 -1.30 -20.28
N PRO A 163 -16.95 -1.02 -19.68
CA PRO A 163 -17.26 0.28 -19.05
C PRO A 163 -16.38 0.68 -17.85
N GLN A 164 -15.40 -0.15 -17.49
CA GLN A 164 -14.50 0.01 -16.34
C GLN A 164 -13.06 0.34 -16.78
N VAL A 165 -12.78 0.43 -18.09
CA VAL A 165 -11.43 0.73 -18.61
C VAL A 165 -11.07 2.19 -18.40
N GLU A 166 -11.93 3.14 -18.76
CA GLU A 166 -11.67 4.58 -18.60
C GLU A 166 -11.34 5.02 -17.15
N PRO A 167 -12.11 4.64 -16.11
CA PRO A 167 -11.82 5.07 -14.73
C PRO A 167 -10.51 4.49 -14.18
N ALA A 168 -10.13 3.30 -14.66
CA ALA A 168 -8.95 2.59 -14.20
C ALA A 168 -7.68 2.94 -15.01
N CYS A 169 -7.85 3.53 -16.19
CA CYS A 169 -6.78 4.01 -17.06
C CYS A 169 -6.35 5.46 -16.78
N ARG A 170 -7.13 6.24 -16.03
CA ARG A 170 -6.86 7.67 -15.83
C ARG A 170 -6.11 7.90 -14.52
N ARG A 171 -4.80 8.20 -14.60
CA ARG A 171 -4.14 8.91 -13.48
C ARG A 171 -4.73 10.32 -13.39
N PRO A 172 -4.81 10.91 -12.19
CA PRO A 172 -5.26 12.29 -12.05
C PRO A 172 -4.34 13.20 -12.84
N GLU A 173 -4.85 13.79 -13.92
CA GLU A 173 -4.12 14.81 -14.66
C GLU A 173 -4.05 16.09 -13.84
N PRO A 174 -3.06 16.98 -14.10
CA PRO A 174 -3.07 18.32 -13.55
C PRO A 174 -4.44 19.00 -13.78
N GLY A 175 -5.15 19.27 -12.69
CA GLY A 175 -6.50 19.85 -12.71
C GLY A 175 -7.66 18.89 -12.36
N ASP A 176 -7.44 17.56 -12.32
CA ASP A 176 -8.49 16.58 -12.01
C ASP A 176 -8.90 16.58 -10.51
N GLY A 177 -8.08 17.16 -9.62
CA GLY A 177 -8.34 17.29 -8.19
C GLY A 177 -8.35 15.95 -7.43
N ILE A 178 -7.55 15.84 -6.38
CA ILE A 178 -7.54 14.66 -5.51
C ILE A 178 -8.24 15.01 -4.20
N ASN A 179 -9.15 14.16 -3.74
CA ASN A 179 -9.63 14.16 -2.37
C ASN A 179 -9.13 12.89 -1.69
N ALA A 180 -7.98 13.03 -1.03
CA ALA A 180 -7.27 11.92 -0.41
C ALA A 180 -7.72 11.71 1.04
N LEU A 181 -8.04 10.47 1.40
CA LEU A 181 -8.13 10.04 2.78
C LEU A 181 -6.85 9.28 3.13
N TYR A 182 -6.03 9.88 3.99
CA TYR A 182 -4.91 9.21 4.62
C TYR A 182 -5.36 8.59 5.95
N ILE A 183 -5.04 7.31 6.15
CA ILE A 183 -5.19 6.63 7.43
C ILE A 183 -3.88 5.93 7.81
N GLY A 184 -3.39 6.16 9.02
CA GLY A 184 -2.09 5.61 9.40
C GLY A 184 -1.44 6.17 10.66
N HIS A 185 -0.12 6.03 10.72
CA HIS A 185 0.74 6.43 11.83
C HIS A 185 1.89 7.37 11.43
N SER A 186 2.83 7.60 12.34
CA SER A 186 3.79 8.72 12.27
C SER A 186 4.72 8.66 11.07
N PHE A 187 5.06 7.45 10.61
CA PHE A 187 5.88 7.22 9.43
C PHE A 187 5.22 7.64 8.11
N GLY A 188 3.91 7.90 8.08
CA GLY A 188 3.23 8.43 6.90
C GLY A 188 2.74 9.85 7.03
N ARG A 189 2.37 10.26 8.25
CA ARG A 189 1.64 11.51 8.51
C ARG A 189 2.36 12.73 7.96
N SER A 190 3.68 12.81 8.16
CA SER A 190 4.46 13.98 7.75
C SER A 190 4.54 14.14 6.24
N PHE A 191 4.52 13.03 5.48
CA PHE A 191 4.48 13.04 4.02
C PHE A 191 3.10 13.49 3.52
N ALA A 192 2.04 12.87 4.05
CA ALA A 192 0.67 13.26 3.73
C ALA A 192 0.41 14.75 4.01
N ALA A 193 0.87 15.28 5.15
CA ALA A 193 0.70 16.69 5.50
C ALA A 193 1.35 17.68 4.50
N ARG A 194 2.35 17.25 3.73
CA ARG A 194 3.07 18.09 2.75
C ARG A 194 2.45 18.06 1.36
N LEU A 195 1.70 17.00 1.02
CA LEU A 195 1.15 16.79 -0.31
C LEU A 195 0.38 17.99 -0.89
N PRO A 196 -0.51 18.70 -0.16
CA PRO A 196 -1.27 19.80 -0.77
C PRO A 196 -0.37 20.89 -1.36
N GLN A 197 0.62 21.34 -0.60
CA GLN A 197 1.57 22.35 -1.05
C GLN A 197 2.47 21.82 -2.17
N TRP A 198 2.88 20.55 -2.08
CA TRP A 198 3.79 19.95 -3.06
C TRP A 198 3.11 19.64 -4.39
N ALA A 199 1.84 19.27 -4.37
CA ALA A 199 1.00 19.12 -5.56
C ALA A 199 0.79 20.46 -6.27
N GLU A 200 0.49 21.53 -5.53
CA GLU A 200 0.33 22.88 -6.09
C GLU A 200 1.61 23.36 -6.79
N ALA A 201 2.79 23.07 -6.22
CA ALA A 201 4.09 23.47 -6.79
C ALA A 201 4.37 22.90 -8.19
N ILE A 202 3.72 21.80 -8.57
CA ILE A 202 3.84 21.17 -9.89
C ILE A 202 2.58 21.38 -10.76
N GLY A 203 1.69 22.29 -10.37
CA GLY A 203 0.47 22.62 -11.11
C GLY A 203 -0.65 21.60 -10.97
N VAL A 204 -0.58 20.70 -9.99
CA VAL A 204 -1.73 19.85 -9.65
C VAL A 204 -2.66 20.63 -8.72
N ASP A 205 -3.65 21.26 -9.32
CA ASP A 205 -4.67 22.00 -8.59
C ASP A 205 -5.65 21.06 -7.86
N ASN A 206 -6.26 21.58 -6.78
CA ASN A 206 -7.37 20.94 -6.05
C ASN A 206 -7.03 19.61 -5.36
N HIS A 207 -5.80 19.42 -4.88
CA HIS A 207 -5.53 18.37 -3.88
C HIS A 207 -6.05 18.81 -2.51
N VAL A 208 -7.13 18.17 -2.07
CA VAL A 208 -7.66 18.25 -0.71
C VAL A 208 -7.46 16.91 -0.01
N GLN A 209 -7.39 16.93 1.32
CA GLN A 209 -7.17 15.71 2.07
C GLN A 209 -7.75 15.73 3.47
N SER A 210 -8.08 14.53 3.93
CA SER A 210 -8.37 14.21 5.33
C SER A 210 -7.30 13.28 5.87
N ILE A 211 -6.85 13.51 7.11
CA ILE A 211 -5.83 12.70 7.78
C ILE A 211 -6.42 12.15 9.07
N VAL A 212 -6.61 10.83 9.14
CA VAL A 212 -6.93 10.13 10.40
C VAL A 212 -5.66 9.44 10.90
N PHE A 213 -5.07 10.03 11.93
CA PHE A 213 -3.80 9.60 12.50
C PHE A 213 -3.99 8.92 13.86
N ARG A 214 -3.28 7.81 14.07
CA ARG A 214 -3.04 7.21 15.39
C ARG A 214 -1.56 6.85 15.51
N GLY A 215 -0.95 7.10 16.67
CA GLY A 215 0.47 6.84 16.89
C GLY A 215 0.81 5.34 16.99
N GLY A 216 1.98 4.96 16.49
CA GLY A 216 2.51 3.60 16.58
C GLY A 216 1.58 2.53 15.97
N GLU A 217 1.56 1.36 16.59
CA GLU A 217 0.74 0.21 16.15
C GLU A 217 -0.76 0.50 16.11
N SER A 218 -1.24 1.51 16.86
CA SER A 218 -2.66 1.90 16.83
C SER A 218 -3.07 2.55 15.50
N GLY A 219 -2.12 2.99 14.68
CA GLY A 219 -2.36 3.51 13.33
C GLY A 219 -2.23 2.45 12.24
N ALA A 220 -1.98 1.20 12.57
CA ALA A 220 -1.98 0.11 11.59
C ALA A 220 -3.42 -0.17 11.08
N PRO A 221 -3.59 -0.64 9.83
CA PRO A 221 -4.92 -0.88 9.24
C PRO A 221 -5.84 -1.75 10.12
N GLN A 222 -5.29 -2.83 10.71
CA GLN A 222 -5.99 -3.72 11.63
C GLN A 222 -6.45 -3.00 12.91
N ALA A 223 -5.60 -2.19 13.53
CA ALA A 223 -5.94 -1.49 14.76
C ALA A 223 -6.99 -0.40 14.52
N LEU A 224 -6.87 0.32 13.39
CA LEU A 224 -7.85 1.31 12.96
C LEU A 224 -9.24 0.68 12.76
N TRP A 225 -9.30 -0.51 12.14
CA TRP A 225 -10.58 -1.19 11.91
C TRP A 225 -11.17 -1.77 13.20
N ALA A 226 -10.34 -2.32 14.07
CA ALA A 226 -10.77 -2.94 15.33
C ALA A 226 -11.31 -1.91 16.34
N ASN A 227 -10.77 -0.68 16.33
CA ASN A 227 -11.21 0.38 17.22
C ASN A 227 -12.50 1.03 16.72
N GLN A 228 -13.63 0.79 17.39
CA GLN A 228 -14.96 1.29 16.96
C GLN A 228 -15.00 2.79 16.70
N ALA A 229 -14.44 3.62 17.60
CA ALA A 229 -14.49 5.08 17.48
C ALA A 229 -13.71 5.57 16.25
N THR A 230 -12.50 5.04 16.07
CA THR A 230 -11.64 5.36 14.92
C THR A 230 -12.24 4.82 13.62
N ARG A 231 -12.83 3.63 13.65
CA ARG A 231 -13.53 3.08 12.50
C ARG A 231 -14.71 3.95 12.08
N THR A 232 -15.53 4.39 13.03
CA THR A 232 -16.66 5.29 12.75
C THR A 232 -16.20 6.64 12.21
N GLU A 233 -15.09 7.20 12.71
CA GLU A 233 -14.51 8.44 12.17
C GLU A 233 -14.11 8.28 10.69
N ILE A 234 -13.35 7.22 10.36
CA ILE A 234 -12.89 6.96 8.99
C ILE A 234 -14.07 6.70 8.06
N GLN A 235 -15.02 5.86 8.50
CA GLN A 235 -16.25 5.57 7.76
C GLN A 235 -17.07 6.84 7.50
N GLY A 236 -17.19 7.73 8.48
CA GLY A 236 -17.89 9.01 8.31
C GLY A 236 -17.25 9.96 7.30
N ILE A 237 -15.95 9.82 7.00
CA ILE A 237 -15.30 10.53 5.89
C ILE A 237 -15.64 9.85 4.57
N LEU A 238 -15.55 8.52 4.50
CA LEU A 238 -15.89 7.75 3.30
C LEU A 238 -17.36 7.92 2.89
N ASP A 239 -18.28 7.99 3.86
CA ASP A 239 -19.73 8.17 3.67
C ASP A 239 -20.10 9.50 3.00
N GLN A 240 -19.16 10.46 2.91
CA GLN A 240 -19.38 11.71 2.19
C GLN A 240 -19.42 11.51 0.66
N GLY A 241 -18.94 10.36 0.16
CA GLY A 241 -19.00 10.02 -1.28
C GLY A 241 -18.07 10.86 -2.15
N GLN A 242 -17.03 11.47 -1.57
CA GLN A 242 -16.10 12.37 -2.26
C GLN A 242 -14.64 11.89 -2.24
N THR A 243 -14.32 10.79 -1.56
CA THR A 243 -12.93 10.30 -1.47
C THR A 243 -12.57 9.60 -2.78
N ASN A 244 -11.55 10.06 -3.49
CA ASN A 244 -11.09 9.42 -4.74
C ASN A 244 -9.70 8.76 -4.60
N LEU A 245 -9.04 8.93 -3.46
CA LEU A 245 -7.80 8.24 -3.12
C LEU A 245 -7.82 7.83 -1.63
N LEU A 246 -7.71 6.54 -1.35
CA LEU A 246 -7.48 6.04 0.01
C LEU A 246 -6.01 5.63 0.15
N ILE A 247 -5.30 6.21 1.12
CA ILE A 247 -3.91 5.90 1.43
C ILE A 247 -3.83 5.19 2.78
N LEU A 248 -3.35 3.95 2.78
CA LEU A 248 -3.11 3.16 3.99
C LEU A 248 -1.62 3.01 4.24
N ILE A 249 -1.20 3.27 5.48
CA ILE A 249 0.18 3.02 5.92
C ILE A 249 0.31 1.63 6.51
N CYS A 250 1.29 0.87 6.03
CA CYS A 250 1.72 -0.39 6.64
C CYS A 250 2.25 -0.13 8.08
N CYS A 251 2.10 -1.02 9.06
CA CYS A 251 1.74 -2.42 8.91
C CYS A 251 0.87 -2.93 10.05
N SER A 252 -0.13 -3.75 9.71
CA SER A 252 -0.81 -4.59 10.70
C SER A 252 0.13 -5.66 11.24
N GLU A 253 -0.11 -6.07 12.49
CA GLU A 253 0.63 -7.16 13.13
C GLU A 253 0.57 -8.44 12.30
N GLN A 254 -0.62 -8.79 11.78
CA GLN A 254 -0.81 -9.99 10.96
C GLN A 254 0.06 -9.98 9.69
N PHE A 255 0.20 -8.82 9.04
CA PHE A 255 1.04 -8.70 7.84
C PHE A 255 2.50 -9.06 8.14
N ARG A 256 2.99 -8.71 9.33
CA ARG A 256 4.37 -8.99 9.75
C ARG A 256 4.61 -10.48 10.03
N VAL A 257 3.55 -11.23 10.31
CA VAL A 257 3.61 -12.67 10.60
C VAL A 257 3.56 -13.51 9.33
N ASP A 258 2.60 -13.25 8.43
CA ASP A 258 2.34 -14.12 7.28
C ASP A 258 2.13 -13.37 5.94
N GLY A 259 2.32 -12.05 5.93
CA GLY A 259 2.13 -11.21 4.75
C GLY A 259 0.67 -11.03 4.35
N THR A 260 -0.31 -11.38 5.19
CA THR A 260 -1.74 -11.13 4.95
C THR A 260 -2.27 -9.98 5.81
N ASP A 261 -3.26 -9.26 5.30
CA ASP A 261 -3.89 -8.16 6.04
C ASP A 261 -5.39 -8.08 5.68
N PRO A 262 -6.27 -8.78 6.43
CA PRO A 262 -7.71 -8.72 6.20
C PRO A 262 -8.31 -7.33 6.39
N ALA A 263 -7.69 -6.48 7.22
CA ALA A 263 -8.22 -5.15 7.49
C ALA A 263 -8.02 -4.22 6.29
N ILE A 264 -6.93 -4.37 5.53
CA ILE A 264 -6.76 -3.65 4.25
C ILE A 264 -7.94 -3.94 3.31
N ARG A 265 -8.38 -5.20 3.19
CA ARG A 265 -9.57 -5.56 2.38
C ARG A 265 -10.84 -4.88 2.89
N GLN A 266 -11.06 -4.92 4.20
CA GLN A 266 -12.23 -4.30 4.83
C GLN A 266 -12.29 -2.79 4.56
N TRP A 267 -11.14 -2.12 4.58
CA TRP A 267 -11.05 -0.71 4.21
C TRP A 267 -11.33 -0.45 2.73
N ILE A 268 -10.77 -1.28 1.84
CA ILE A 268 -11.03 -1.19 0.39
C ILE A 268 -12.52 -1.42 0.09
N ASP A 269 -13.11 -2.49 0.65
CA ASP A 269 -14.53 -2.82 0.48
C ASP A 269 -15.42 -1.64 0.88
N TYR A 270 -15.15 -1.04 2.04
CA TYR A 270 -15.94 0.10 2.52
C TYR A 270 -15.74 1.34 1.66
N ALA A 271 -14.50 1.65 1.28
CA ALA A 271 -14.19 2.79 0.45
C ALA A 271 -14.88 2.70 -0.91
N LEU A 272 -14.81 1.54 -1.58
CA LEU A 272 -15.45 1.31 -2.87
C LEU A 272 -16.97 1.28 -2.78
N ALA A 273 -17.55 0.79 -1.68
CA ALA A 273 -18.99 0.81 -1.46
C ALA A 273 -19.55 2.25 -1.41
N GLN A 274 -18.81 3.19 -0.82
CA GLN A 274 -19.23 4.59 -0.71
C GLN A 274 -18.73 5.46 -1.87
N ASN A 275 -17.59 5.09 -2.46
CA ASN A 275 -16.86 5.87 -3.46
C ASN A 275 -16.32 4.90 -4.55
N PRO A 276 -17.15 4.51 -5.55
CA PRO A 276 -16.82 3.40 -6.47
C PRO A 276 -15.55 3.56 -7.31
N ASN A 277 -15.08 4.79 -7.51
CA ASN A 277 -13.89 5.11 -8.33
C ASN A 277 -12.64 5.39 -7.46
N THR A 278 -12.64 4.96 -6.20
CA THR A 278 -11.51 5.22 -5.29
C THR A 278 -10.28 4.44 -5.71
N ARG A 279 -9.16 5.15 -5.89
CA ARG A 279 -7.82 4.57 -6.02
C ARG A 279 -7.27 4.19 -4.64
N ILE A 280 -6.47 3.14 -4.56
CA ILE A 280 -5.92 2.63 -3.29
C ILE A 280 -4.39 2.69 -3.31
N ALA A 281 -3.82 3.49 -2.42
CA ALA A 281 -2.38 3.55 -2.21
C ALA A 281 -1.97 2.79 -0.94
N LEU A 282 -1.04 1.86 -1.08
CA LEU A 282 -0.47 1.10 0.02
C LEU A 282 0.98 1.55 0.26
N ALA A 283 1.17 2.38 1.29
CA ALA A 283 2.45 2.99 1.59
C ALA A 283 3.26 2.13 2.57
N LEU A 284 4.48 1.78 2.15
CA LEU A 284 5.40 0.94 2.93
C LEU A 284 6.53 1.82 3.51
N PRO A 285 6.61 1.98 4.84
CA PRO A 285 7.71 2.67 5.50
C PRO A 285 8.93 1.75 5.67
N TRP A 286 10.02 2.29 6.22
CA TRP A 286 11.25 1.56 6.57
C TRP A 286 11.14 0.88 7.95
N PRO A 287 12.04 -0.08 8.26
CA PRO A 287 12.07 -0.72 9.58
C PRO A 287 12.43 0.29 10.70
N ASP A 288 11.77 0.13 11.85
CA ASP A 288 12.08 0.90 13.06
C ASP A 288 13.52 0.72 13.52
N PHE A 289 14.01 1.67 14.31
CA PHE A 289 15.32 1.61 14.98
C PHE A 289 16.49 1.39 14.02
N PRO A 290 16.72 2.29 13.05
CA PRO A 290 17.76 2.10 12.04
C PRO A 290 19.15 1.88 12.64
N GLN A 291 19.48 2.45 13.80
CA GLN A 291 20.78 2.24 14.45
C GLN A 291 20.98 0.83 15.03
N ASP A 292 19.92 0.05 15.23
CA ASP A 292 20.00 -1.29 15.80
C ASP A 292 20.51 -2.33 14.78
N TYR A 293 20.61 -1.94 13.50
CA TYR A 293 21.10 -2.80 12.43
C TYR A 293 22.60 -2.56 12.22
N PRO A 294 23.44 -3.61 12.20
CA PRO A 294 24.89 -3.48 12.09
C PRO A 294 25.38 -2.78 10.82
N SER A 295 24.62 -2.85 9.73
CA SER A 295 24.95 -2.26 8.44
C SER A 295 23.70 -1.85 7.66
N GLY A 296 23.88 -0.97 6.68
CA GLY A 296 22.88 -0.61 5.68
C GLY A 296 22.42 -1.80 4.87
N ASP A 297 23.30 -2.78 4.60
CA ASP A 297 22.94 -4.02 3.91
C ASP A 297 21.93 -4.86 4.71
N GLU A 298 22.14 -5.03 6.02
CA GLU A 298 21.20 -5.76 6.88
C GLU A 298 19.86 -5.03 7.02
N TYR A 299 19.92 -3.70 7.12
CA TYR A 299 18.74 -2.85 7.14
C TYR A 299 17.93 -2.95 5.84
N ALA A 300 18.61 -2.90 4.71
CA ALA A 300 18.03 -3.03 3.39
C ALA A 300 17.46 -4.44 3.16
N ALA A 301 18.15 -5.49 3.62
CA ALA A 301 17.68 -6.87 3.49
C ALA A 301 16.33 -7.08 4.20
N LEU A 302 16.15 -6.52 5.40
CA LEU A 302 14.86 -6.62 6.12
C LEU A 302 13.75 -5.90 5.36
N PHE A 303 13.99 -4.67 4.92
CA PHE A 303 13.02 -3.91 4.14
C PHE A 303 12.68 -4.62 2.81
N ASN A 304 13.67 -5.10 2.07
CA ASN A 304 13.46 -5.79 0.80
C ASN A 304 12.65 -7.08 0.98
N GLY A 305 12.87 -7.82 2.07
CA GLY A 305 12.01 -8.96 2.44
C GLY A 305 10.56 -8.54 2.69
N GLY A 306 10.35 -7.44 3.41
CA GLY A 306 9.02 -6.86 3.65
C GLY A 306 8.34 -6.35 2.37
N LEU A 307 9.09 -5.68 1.50
CA LEU A 307 8.61 -5.17 0.21
C LEU A 307 8.12 -6.30 -0.69
N LEU A 308 8.85 -7.43 -0.75
CA LEU A 308 8.39 -8.61 -1.50
C LEU A 308 7.05 -9.15 -0.98
N LEU A 309 6.82 -9.14 0.33
CA LEU A 309 5.53 -9.54 0.92
C LEU A 309 4.43 -8.50 0.62
N TRP A 310 4.79 -7.22 0.65
CA TRP A 310 3.88 -6.11 0.33
C TRP A 310 3.40 -6.16 -1.12
N HIS A 311 4.33 -6.39 -2.06
CA HIS A 311 4.03 -6.61 -3.48
C HIS A 311 3.15 -7.85 -3.70
N ARG A 312 3.39 -8.96 -2.99
CA ARG A 312 2.49 -10.13 -3.04
C ARG A 312 1.09 -9.82 -2.51
N LEU A 313 0.97 -9.00 -1.47
CA LEU A 313 -0.32 -8.53 -0.99
C LEU A 313 -1.02 -7.68 -2.06
N ILE A 314 -0.34 -6.70 -2.64
CA ILE A 314 -0.89 -5.86 -3.73
C ILE A 314 -1.36 -6.72 -4.91
N ASN A 315 -0.58 -7.72 -5.33
CA ASN A 315 -0.99 -8.62 -6.41
C ASN A 315 -2.27 -9.39 -6.10
N ARG A 316 -2.44 -9.88 -4.86
CA ARG A 316 -3.69 -10.53 -4.45
C ARG A 316 -4.85 -9.55 -4.46
N LEU A 317 -4.65 -8.35 -3.93
CA LEU A 317 -5.69 -7.30 -3.95
C LEU A 317 -6.10 -6.94 -5.38
N ARG A 318 -5.15 -6.76 -6.31
CA ARG A 318 -5.45 -6.51 -7.73
C ARG A 318 -6.25 -7.64 -8.40
N VAL A 319 -6.07 -8.89 -7.96
CA VAL A 319 -6.89 -10.03 -8.42
C VAL A 319 -8.31 -9.96 -7.86
N ASP A 320 -8.44 -9.61 -6.58
CA ASP A 320 -9.74 -9.61 -5.89
C ASP A 320 -10.59 -8.36 -6.20
N TYR A 321 -9.94 -7.27 -6.61
CA TYR A 321 -10.55 -5.98 -6.98
C TYR A 321 -10.22 -5.62 -8.44
N PRO A 322 -10.71 -6.38 -9.43
CA PRO A 322 -10.41 -6.11 -10.84
C PRO A 322 -10.95 -4.74 -11.25
N GLY A 323 -10.09 -3.92 -11.87
CA GLY A 323 -10.45 -2.56 -12.32
C GLY A 323 -10.26 -1.47 -11.25
N VAL A 324 -9.78 -1.81 -10.05
CA VAL A 324 -9.38 -0.82 -9.05
C VAL A 324 -7.89 -0.53 -9.21
N ASP A 325 -7.52 0.75 -9.29
CA ASP A 325 -6.12 1.16 -9.24
C ASP A 325 -5.60 0.99 -7.81
N ILE A 326 -4.77 -0.04 -7.62
CA ILE A 326 -4.12 -0.36 -6.34
C ILE A 326 -2.62 -0.31 -6.56
N PHE A 327 -1.90 0.58 -5.88
CA PHE A 327 -0.47 0.81 -6.10
C PHE A 327 0.31 0.96 -4.79
N CYS A 328 1.63 0.88 -4.87
CA CYS A 328 2.56 1.02 -3.76
C CYS A 328 3.06 2.46 -3.65
N ILE A 329 3.28 2.95 -2.43
CA ILE A 329 4.14 4.12 -2.20
C ILE A 329 5.38 3.65 -1.44
N PRO A 330 6.49 3.30 -2.15
CA PRO A 330 7.66 2.66 -1.55
C PRO A 330 8.62 3.66 -0.90
N HIS A 331 8.09 4.68 -0.22
CA HIS A 331 8.87 5.75 0.43
C HIS A 331 9.86 5.21 1.48
N GLY A 332 9.63 3.99 2.01
CA GLY A 332 10.61 3.22 2.77
C GLY A 332 12.00 3.15 2.11
N ARG A 333 12.06 2.97 0.78
CA ARG A 333 13.32 2.89 0.02
C ARG A 333 14.18 4.15 0.18
N ALA A 334 13.58 5.32 0.35
CA ALA A 334 14.32 6.56 0.53
C ALA A 334 15.22 6.53 1.77
N ALA A 335 14.77 5.88 2.86
CA ALA A 335 15.58 5.73 4.06
C ALA A 335 16.77 4.79 3.86
N LEU A 336 16.58 3.72 3.07
CA LEU A 336 17.65 2.78 2.72
C LEU A 336 18.71 3.49 1.87
N GLU A 337 18.30 4.17 0.81
CA GLU A 337 19.23 4.84 -0.10
C GLU A 337 20.04 5.92 0.61
N LEU A 338 19.39 6.75 1.44
CA LEU A 338 20.09 7.75 2.23
C LEU A 338 21.07 7.10 3.23
N ARG A 339 20.69 5.99 3.86
CA ARG A 339 21.60 5.26 4.76
C ARG A 339 22.80 4.70 3.99
N THR A 340 22.57 4.10 2.82
CA THR A 340 23.64 3.57 1.95
C THR A 340 24.61 4.68 1.56
N LEU A 341 24.11 5.86 1.18
CA LEU A 341 24.96 7.02 0.87
C LEU A 341 25.73 7.50 2.10
N TYR A 342 25.09 7.54 3.28
CA TYR A 342 25.73 7.95 4.53
C TYR A 342 26.87 7.01 4.93
N GLU A 343 26.64 5.69 4.94
CA GLU A 343 27.66 4.71 5.31
C GLU A 343 28.81 4.62 4.31
N ALA A 344 28.60 5.09 3.08
CA ALA A 344 29.63 5.21 2.05
C ALA A 344 30.36 6.56 2.07
N ASP A 345 30.12 7.44 3.06
CA ASP A 345 30.64 8.82 3.11
C ASP A 345 30.28 9.66 1.86
N ARG A 346 29.09 9.41 1.30
CA ARG A 346 28.56 10.02 0.06
C ARG A 346 27.29 10.83 0.27
N LEU A 347 26.90 11.10 1.52
CA LEU A 347 25.76 11.96 1.88
C LEU A 347 26.25 13.22 2.59
N PRO A 348 26.76 14.24 1.87
CA PRO A 348 27.35 15.45 2.48
C PRO A 348 26.35 16.36 3.19
N ASP A 349 25.05 16.11 3.03
CA ASP A 349 23.96 16.95 3.53
C ASP A 349 23.53 16.64 4.97
N VAL A 350 24.17 15.67 5.63
CA VAL A 350 23.87 15.28 7.02
C VAL A 350 25.14 15.15 7.85
N ASP A 351 25.03 15.46 9.14
CA ASP A 351 26.11 15.30 10.13
C ASP A 351 26.09 13.91 10.77
N ALA A 352 24.90 13.29 10.85
CA ALA A 352 24.69 12.02 11.53
C ALA A 352 23.52 11.22 10.95
N MET A 353 23.47 9.91 11.20
CA MET A 353 22.32 9.08 10.83
C MET A 353 21.06 9.47 11.63
N ILE A 354 21.17 9.51 12.96
CA ILE A 354 20.17 10.09 13.87
C ILE A 354 20.72 11.42 14.34
N ARG A 355 19.97 12.50 14.15
CA ARG A 355 20.42 13.82 14.57
C ARG A 355 20.59 13.90 16.10
N GLY A 356 21.71 14.47 16.55
CA GLY A 356 21.87 15.03 17.88
C GLY A 356 21.38 16.48 17.98
N ASP A 357 21.70 17.12 19.11
CA ASP A 357 21.39 18.52 19.34
C ASP A 357 22.15 19.44 18.37
N GLY A 358 21.41 20.17 17.53
CA GLY A 358 21.98 21.08 16.54
C GLY A 358 22.48 20.43 15.25
N GLU A 359 22.47 19.09 15.17
CA GLU A 359 22.86 18.34 13.98
C GLU A 359 21.71 18.19 12.98
N VAL A 360 22.09 17.99 11.72
CA VAL A 360 21.22 17.53 10.62
C VAL A 360 21.41 16.02 10.48
N GLY A 361 20.31 15.27 10.41
CA GLY A 361 20.37 13.83 10.22
C GLY A 361 19.40 13.30 9.18
N ILE A 362 19.47 12.01 8.90
CA ILE A 362 18.48 11.27 8.09
C ILE A 362 17.19 11.08 8.90
N PHE A 363 17.35 10.81 10.20
CA PHE A 363 16.27 10.59 11.14
C PHE A 363 16.35 11.57 12.32
N THR A 364 15.20 11.87 12.90
CA THR A 364 15.04 12.81 14.02
C THR A 364 15.22 12.19 15.39
N ASP A 365 15.00 10.87 15.49
CA ASP A 365 15.09 10.13 16.74
C ASP A 365 15.45 8.66 16.50
N GLN A 366 15.72 7.95 17.59
CA GLN A 366 16.08 6.53 17.56
C GLN A 366 15.01 5.64 16.94
N LYS A 367 13.72 6.00 17.07
CA LYS A 367 12.63 5.23 16.45
C LYS A 367 12.77 5.22 14.92
N GLY A 368 13.35 6.28 14.35
CA GLY A 368 13.58 6.44 12.93
C GLY A 368 12.56 7.36 12.29
N HIS A 369 11.99 8.34 13.01
CA HIS A 369 11.12 9.34 12.37
C HIS A 369 11.93 10.19 11.39
N ALA A 370 11.42 10.40 10.17
CA ALA A 370 12.14 11.09 9.12
C ALA A 370 12.52 12.53 9.50
N ALA A 371 13.79 12.87 9.30
CA ALA A 371 14.25 14.25 9.30
C ALA A 371 14.09 14.88 7.92
N ASN A 372 14.43 16.16 7.81
CA ASN A 372 14.18 17.00 6.65
C ASN A 372 14.57 16.38 5.31
N ILE A 373 15.78 15.82 5.20
CA ILE A 373 16.25 15.20 3.95
C ILE A 373 15.39 14.00 3.54
N LEU A 374 15.11 13.08 4.47
CA LEU A 374 14.27 11.91 4.23
C LEU A 374 12.81 12.30 3.98
N LEU A 375 12.31 13.34 4.67
CA LEU A 375 10.98 13.88 4.41
C LEU A 375 10.88 14.43 2.99
N ASP A 376 11.91 15.09 2.46
CA ASP A 376 11.87 15.67 1.11
C ASP A 376 11.89 14.58 0.03
N VAL A 377 12.90 13.69 0.03
CA VAL A 377 12.95 12.59 -0.95
C VAL A 377 11.74 11.66 -0.83
N GLY A 378 11.27 11.38 0.38
CA GLY A 378 10.07 10.55 0.57
C GLY A 378 8.80 11.26 0.09
N THR A 379 8.68 12.59 0.24
CA THR A 379 7.52 13.33 -0.30
C THR A 379 7.56 13.35 -1.82
N LEU A 380 8.74 13.43 -2.46
CA LEU A 380 8.87 13.25 -3.91
C LEU A 380 8.40 11.87 -4.36
N VAL A 381 8.76 10.80 -3.63
CA VAL A 381 8.28 9.44 -3.93
C VAL A 381 6.74 9.37 -3.80
N TRP A 382 6.15 10.01 -2.79
CA TRP A 382 4.69 10.08 -2.69
C TRP A 382 4.07 10.85 -3.86
N LEU A 383 4.66 11.99 -4.25
CA LEU A 383 4.19 12.82 -5.35
C LEU A 383 4.21 12.05 -6.68
N GLY A 384 5.35 11.45 -7.02
CA GLY A 384 5.50 10.67 -8.25
C GLY A 384 4.61 9.42 -8.29
N ALA A 385 4.40 8.74 -7.16
CA ALA A 385 3.51 7.57 -7.10
C ALA A 385 2.02 7.96 -7.23
N ILE A 386 1.59 9.04 -6.57
CA ILE A 386 0.18 9.44 -6.55
C ILE A 386 -0.25 10.06 -7.88
N TYR A 387 0.55 10.98 -8.41
CA TYR A 387 0.21 11.76 -9.60
C TYR A 387 0.84 11.22 -10.89
N GLY A 388 1.81 10.31 -10.78
CA GLY A 388 2.47 9.76 -11.96
C GLY A 388 3.36 10.77 -12.70
N VAL A 389 3.76 11.84 -12.03
CA VAL A 389 4.55 12.94 -12.58
C VAL A 389 6.04 12.64 -12.49
N ASP A 390 6.81 13.24 -13.41
CA ASP A 390 8.26 13.32 -13.31
C ASP A 390 8.66 14.30 -12.21
N VAL A 391 9.31 13.79 -11.17
CA VAL A 391 9.77 14.58 -10.03
C VAL A 391 11.22 15.04 -10.16
N SER A 392 11.92 14.70 -11.24
CA SER A 392 13.35 15.03 -11.44
C SER A 392 13.64 16.54 -11.43
N ASN A 393 12.65 17.36 -11.76
CA ASN A 393 12.76 18.82 -11.81
C ASN A 393 11.99 19.52 -10.68
N TYR A 394 11.58 18.78 -9.64
CA TYR A 394 10.81 19.37 -8.54
C TYR A 394 11.62 20.45 -7.81
N PRO A 395 11.08 21.67 -7.62
CA PRO A 395 11.79 22.77 -6.96
C PRO A 395 11.76 22.60 -5.44
N LEU A 396 12.78 21.94 -4.87
CA LEU A 396 12.90 21.80 -3.42
C LEU A 396 13.14 23.15 -2.73
N ASP A 397 12.49 23.34 -1.57
CA ASP A 397 12.69 24.54 -0.73
C ASP A 397 14.09 24.62 -0.11
N ARG A 398 14.75 23.46 0.03
CA ARG A 398 16.09 23.32 0.61
C ARG A 398 17.08 22.95 -0.48
N GLU A 399 18.23 23.60 -0.44
CA GLU A 399 19.36 23.25 -1.29
C GLU A 399 20.07 22.03 -0.72
N TYR A 400 20.22 21.00 -1.55
CA TYR A 400 20.96 19.77 -1.23
C TYR A 400 22.10 19.60 -2.24
N ALA A 401 23.26 19.16 -1.77
CA ALA A 401 24.33 18.71 -2.65
C ALA A 401 24.01 17.35 -3.27
N THR A 402 23.24 16.52 -2.57
CA THR A 402 22.70 15.26 -3.07
C THR A 402 21.50 15.51 -3.98
N ASP A 403 21.48 14.84 -5.13
CA ASP A 403 20.36 14.87 -6.08
C ASP A 403 19.16 14.06 -5.56
N LEU A 404 18.37 14.67 -4.66
CA LEU A 404 17.16 14.04 -4.11
C LEU A 404 16.06 13.81 -5.16
N PRO A 405 15.81 14.72 -6.12
CA PRO A 405 14.92 14.47 -7.26
C PRO A 405 15.30 13.25 -8.08
N GLY A 406 16.57 13.14 -8.48
CA GLY A 406 17.07 11.96 -9.19
C GLY A 406 16.96 10.68 -8.37
N LEU A 407 17.20 10.76 -7.05
CA LEU A 407 17.03 9.61 -6.16
C LEU A 407 15.57 9.16 -6.05
N ALA A 408 14.62 10.10 -5.97
CA ALA A 408 13.20 9.78 -5.95
C ALA A 408 12.74 9.13 -7.25
N GLU A 409 13.19 9.64 -8.41
CA GLU A 409 12.92 9.02 -9.72
C GLU A 409 13.51 7.61 -9.82
N LEU A 410 14.73 7.40 -9.33
CA LEU A 410 15.32 6.06 -9.28
C LEU A 410 14.41 5.10 -8.50
N ILE A 411 14.00 5.47 -7.29
CA ILE A 411 13.11 4.67 -6.44
C ILE A 411 11.78 4.34 -7.14
N LEU A 412 11.18 5.34 -7.80
CA LEU A 412 9.92 5.17 -8.54
C LEU A 412 10.08 4.27 -9.76
N SER A 413 11.23 4.35 -10.45
CA SER A 413 11.50 3.58 -11.67
C SER A 413 11.85 2.11 -11.38
N GLU A 414 12.42 1.81 -10.22
CA GLU A 414 12.82 0.46 -9.84
C GLU A 414 11.68 -0.35 -9.18
N ASP A 415 10.62 0.31 -8.72
CA ASP A 415 9.45 -0.35 -8.12
C ASP A 415 8.27 -0.35 -9.11
N GLU A 416 8.07 -1.47 -9.80
CA GLU A 416 6.96 -1.66 -10.76
C GLU A 416 5.56 -1.52 -10.14
N TYR A 417 5.45 -1.47 -8.80
CA TYR A 417 4.17 -1.28 -8.11
C TYR A 417 3.91 0.19 -7.78
N ALA A 418 4.90 1.07 -7.93
CA ALA A 418 4.76 2.50 -7.67
C ALA A 418 4.08 3.26 -8.81
N ARG A 419 3.82 2.59 -9.94
CA ARG A 419 3.28 3.16 -11.17
C ARG A 419 2.13 2.31 -11.70
#